data_AF-A0A4V2XLN6-F1
#
_entry.id   AF-A0A4V2XLN6-F1
#
_cell.length_a   1.000
_cell.length_b   1.000
_cell.length_c   1.000
_cell.angle_alpha   90.00
_cell.angle_beta   90.00
_cell.angle_gamma   90.00
#
_symmetry.space_group_name_H-M   'P 1'
#
loop_
_entity.id
_entity.type
_entity.pdbx_description
1 polymer ?
#
loop_
_entity_poly.entity_id
_entity_poly.type
_entity_poly.pdbx_seq_one_letter_code
_entity_poly.pdbx_strand_id
1 'polypeptide(L)'
;PTLEPTPAPVAPPPAPTPFELRSLAFDVTGDGTTPTVRLAGSSPVWQRDGLTIGGRSYDHGVTVEGWSSVTIDLNLACVTYRALVGVDDLAAGLGAAVFSVYGDDWMLWKSEVVSGGDEAVPMSVPLTGVETLRLDVQGRGWLGATTLADWADSEISCESPAGG
;
A
#
# COMPACT_ATOMS: atom_id res chain seq x y z
N PRO A 1 58.34 8.61 -10.68
CA PRO A 1 56.90 8.92 -10.57
C PRO A 1 56.07 7.64 -10.56
N THR A 2 55.63 7.21 -9.37
CA THR A 2 54.70 6.11 -9.19
C THR A 2 53.30 6.64 -9.52
N LEU A 3 52.64 6.08 -10.53
CA LEU A 3 51.26 6.44 -10.86
C LEU A 3 50.34 5.86 -9.76
N GLU A 4 49.64 6.72 -9.03
CA GLU A 4 48.59 6.26 -8.11
C GLU A 4 47.44 5.63 -8.94
N PRO A 5 46.90 4.48 -8.50
CA PRO A 5 45.76 3.87 -9.17
C PRO A 5 44.52 4.76 -8.98
N THR A 6 43.85 5.09 -10.09
CA THR A 6 42.56 5.79 -10.07
C THR A 6 41.52 4.96 -9.29
N PRO A 7 40.79 5.53 -8.31
CA PRO A 7 39.74 4.80 -7.62
C PRO A 7 38.66 4.39 -8.63
N ALA A 8 38.24 3.12 -8.58
CA ALA A 8 37.18 2.61 -9.42
C ALA A 8 35.86 3.38 -9.16
N PRO A 9 35.01 3.59 -10.18
CA PRO A 9 33.69 4.17 -9.98
C PRO A 9 32.90 3.34 -8.98
N VAL A 10 32.36 3.99 -7.93
CA VAL A 10 31.45 3.33 -6.99
C VAL A 10 30.22 2.86 -7.77
N ALA A 11 29.86 1.58 -7.66
CA ALA A 11 28.68 1.05 -8.33
C ALA A 11 27.42 1.83 -7.89
N PRO A 12 26.46 2.10 -8.79
CA PRO A 12 25.21 2.74 -8.40
C PRO A 12 24.48 1.90 -7.35
N PRO A 13 23.77 2.53 -6.39
CA PRO A 13 23.01 1.80 -5.39
C PRO A 13 22.00 0.86 -6.06
N PRO A 14 21.71 -0.31 -5.45
CA PRO A 14 20.70 -1.22 -5.97
C PRO A 14 19.33 -0.52 -6.05
N ALA A 15 18.54 -0.88 -7.06
CA ALA A 15 17.19 -0.35 -7.19
C ALA A 15 16.31 -0.84 -6.02
N PRO A 16 15.35 -0.03 -5.55
CA PRO A 16 14.39 -0.46 -4.55
C PRO A 16 13.62 -1.70 -4.98
N THR A 17 13.42 -2.63 -4.05
CA THR A 17 12.62 -3.83 -4.20
C THR A 17 11.13 -3.53 -3.96
N PRO A 18 10.22 -3.93 -4.85
CA PRO A 18 8.78 -3.81 -4.62
C PRO A 18 8.26 -4.92 -3.70
N PHE A 19 7.34 -4.56 -2.81
CA PHE A 19 6.60 -5.46 -1.93
C PHE A 19 5.09 -5.24 -2.18
N GLU A 20 4.42 -6.25 -2.73
CA GLU A 20 2.99 -6.22 -2.98
C GLU A 20 2.21 -6.37 -1.67
N LEU A 21 1.22 -5.51 -1.44
CA LEU A 21 0.41 -5.53 -0.21
C LEU A 21 -0.30 -6.88 0.01
N ARG A 22 -0.68 -7.54 -1.09
CA ARG A 22 -1.33 -8.86 -1.05
C ARG A 22 -0.41 -10.00 -0.62
N SER A 23 0.90 -9.79 -0.61
CA SER A 23 1.90 -10.80 -0.29
C SER A 23 2.59 -10.55 1.05
N LEU A 24 2.29 -9.42 1.70
CA LEU A 24 2.83 -9.15 3.03
C LEU A 24 2.33 -10.18 4.02
N ALA A 25 3.25 -10.70 4.84
CA ALA A 25 2.86 -11.53 5.96
C ALA A 25 2.12 -10.68 7.00
N PHE A 26 1.21 -11.31 7.75
CA PHE A 26 0.68 -10.73 8.96
C PHE A 26 1.73 -10.83 10.06
N ASP A 27 1.93 -9.74 10.81
CA ASP A 27 2.83 -9.76 11.95
C ASP A 27 2.22 -10.57 13.09
N VAL A 28 2.70 -11.82 13.22
CA VAL A 28 2.34 -12.76 14.29
C VAL A 28 3.51 -12.96 15.26
N THR A 29 4.76 -12.87 14.76
CA THR A 29 5.99 -13.16 15.53
C THR A 29 7.08 -12.11 15.40
N GLY A 30 6.92 -11.09 14.55
CA GLY A 30 7.77 -9.90 14.48
C GLY A 30 9.25 -10.17 14.25
N ASP A 31 9.63 -10.88 13.19
CA ASP A 31 11.06 -10.96 12.84
C ASP A 31 11.63 -9.60 12.39
N GLY A 32 10.74 -8.67 11.96
CA GLY A 32 11.06 -7.28 11.69
C GLY A 32 11.97 -7.08 10.47
N THR A 33 11.94 -8.00 9.50
CA THR A 33 12.90 -7.99 8.38
C THR A 33 12.33 -7.50 7.05
N THR A 34 11.00 -7.50 6.89
CA THR A 34 10.30 -7.04 5.69
C THR A 34 8.99 -6.34 6.07
N PRO A 35 8.35 -5.59 5.16
CA PRO A 35 7.05 -5.01 5.43
C PRO A 35 6.02 -6.07 5.85
N THR A 36 5.25 -5.81 6.89
CA THR A 36 4.23 -6.73 7.42
C THR A 36 2.93 -6.01 7.75
N VAL A 37 1.79 -6.68 7.56
CA VAL A 37 0.50 -6.16 8.01
C VAL A 37 0.37 -6.42 9.50
N ARG A 38 0.23 -5.36 10.30
CA ARG A 38 0.02 -5.48 11.74
C ARG A 38 -1.31 -6.15 12.01
N LEU A 39 -1.33 -7.29 12.69
CA LEU A 39 -2.58 -8.00 12.98
C LEU A 39 -3.41 -7.29 14.05
N ALA A 40 -2.79 -6.90 15.16
CA ALA A 40 -3.47 -6.23 16.26
C ALA A 40 -3.78 -4.77 15.90
N GLY A 41 -5.06 -4.40 15.96
CA GLY A 41 -5.51 -3.03 15.71
C GLY A 41 -5.74 -2.69 14.23
N SER A 42 -5.45 -3.60 13.29
CA SER A 42 -5.86 -3.46 11.89
C SER A 42 -7.22 -4.09 11.65
N SER A 43 -7.97 -3.51 10.71
CA SER A 43 -9.14 -4.15 10.11
C SER A 43 -8.73 -5.40 9.31
N PRO A 44 -9.66 -6.37 9.14
CA PRO A 44 -9.42 -7.51 8.27
C PRO A 44 -9.10 -7.05 6.84
N VAL A 45 -8.15 -7.73 6.21
CA VAL A 45 -7.81 -7.54 4.79
C VAL A 45 -8.04 -8.82 4.03
N TRP A 46 -8.62 -8.71 2.84
CA TRP A 46 -8.70 -9.80 1.89
C TRP A 46 -7.60 -9.64 0.85
N GLN A 47 -6.48 -10.34 1.06
CA GLN A 47 -5.40 -10.45 0.09
C GLN A 47 -5.82 -11.34 -1.07
N ARG A 48 -5.75 -10.84 -2.31
CA ARG A 48 -6.21 -11.59 -3.47
C ARG A 48 -5.56 -11.16 -4.79
N ASP A 49 -5.60 -12.08 -5.75
CA ASP A 49 -5.38 -11.84 -7.17
C ASP A 49 -6.68 -11.39 -7.83
N GLY A 50 -6.59 -10.57 -8.87
CA GLY A 50 -7.72 -10.24 -9.74
C GLY A 50 -8.80 -9.42 -9.02
N LEU A 51 -8.61 -8.10 -8.99
CA LEU A 51 -9.60 -7.14 -8.50
C LEU A 51 -10.24 -6.43 -9.68
N THR A 52 -11.42 -5.86 -9.49
CA THR A 52 -12.11 -5.10 -10.53
C THR A 52 -12.67 -3.80 -9.96
N ILE A 53 -12.28 -2.67 -10.55
CA ILE A 53 -12.75 -1.33 -10.17
C ILE A 53 -13.18 -0.60 -11.45
N GLY A 54 -14.44 -0.16 -11.50
CA GLY A 54 -14.96 0.58 -12.64
C GLY A 54 -14.94 -0.23 -13.95
N GLY A 55 -15.08 -1.55 -13.84
CA GLY A 55 -15.03 -2.50 -14.96
C GLY A 55 -13.63 -2.81 -15.48
N ARG A 56 -12.56 -2.31 -14.85
CA ARG A 56 -11.16 -2.65 -15.19
C ARG A 56 -10.59 -3.67 -14.23
N SER A 57 -9.89 -4.67 -14.75
CA SER A 57 -9.19 -5.68 -13.95
C SER A 57 -7.78 -5.21 -13.54
N TYR A 58 -7.39 -5.56 -12.32
CA TYR A 58 -6.07 -5.34 -11.75
C TYR A 58 -5.49 -6.67 -11.27
N ASP A 59 -4.18 -6.83 -11.41
CA ASP A 59 -3.53 -8.13 -11.22
C ASP A 59 -3.54 -8.55 -9.74
N HIS A 60 -3.27 -7.59 -8.86
CA HIS A 60 -3.10 -7.87 -7.42
C HIS A 60 -3.55 -6.72 -6.53
N GLY A 61 -3.77 -7.01 -5.25
CA GLY A 61 -4.19 -6.01 -4.27
C GLY A 61 -4.91 -6.59 -3.07
N VAL A 62 -5.53 -5.70 -2.29
CA VAL A 62 -6.35 -6.10 -1.15
C VAL A 62 -7.70 -5.41 -1.18
N THR A 63 -8.71 -6.15 -0.73
CA THR A 63 -10.05 -5.62 -0.48
C THR A 63 -10.29 -5.49 1.02
N VAL A 64 -10.92 -4.39 1.42
CA VAL A 64 -11.33 -4.12 2.80
C VAL A 64 -12.79 -3.67 2.85
N GLU A 65 -13.39 -3.72 4.04
CA GLU A 65 -14.68 -3.08 4.29
C GLU A 65 -14.55 -1.55 4.34
N GLY A 66 -15.67 -0.87 4.19
CA GLY A 66 -15.68 0.56 3.92
C GLY A 66 -15.31 1.40 5.14
N TRP A 67 -15.34 0.86 6.35
CA TRP A 67 -14.74 1.49 7.53
C TRP A 67 -13.55 0.64 7.98
N SER A 68 -12.41 0.91 7.37
CA SER A 68 -11.20 0.09 7.53
C SER A 68 -9.99 0.95 7.86
N SER A 69 -9.14 0.44 8.73
CA SER A 69 -7.82 0.98 9.01
C SER A 69 -6.83 -0.18 9.07
N VAL A 70 -5.92 -0.25 8.11
CA VAL A 70 -4.88 -1.29 8.01
C VAL A 70 -3.54 -0.64 8.28
N THR A 71 -2.80 -1.14 9.27
CA THR A 71 -1.44 -0.66 9.55
C THR A 71 -0.41 -1.66 9.04
N ILE A 72 0.61 -1.13 8.36
CA ILE A 72 1.75 -1.86 7.83
C ILE A 72 2.99 -1.35 8.54
N ASP A 73 3.72 -2.26 9.17
CA ASP A 73 5.04 -2.01 9.72
C ASP A 73 6.06 -2.16 8.60
N LEU A 74 6.77 -1.09 8.26
CA LEU A 74 7.62 -1.08 7.04
C LEU A 74 8.88 -1.93 7.23
N ASN A 75 9.46 -1.93 8.44
CA ASN A 75 10.62 -2.75 8.84
C ASN A 75 11.88 -2.61 7.95
N LEU A 76 11.86 -1.70 6.97
CA LEU A 76 12.93 -1.40 6.03
C LEU A 76 12.89 0.10 5.71
N ALA A 77 14.00 0.61 5.17
CA ALA A 77 14.02 1.94 4.59
C ALA A 77 13.19 1.93 3.29
N CYS A 78 11.95 2.41 3.37
CA CYS A 78 11.05 2.48 2.22
C CYS A 78 11.04 3.87 1.58
N VAL A 79 10.86 3.92 0.26
CA VAL A 79 10.98 5.15 -0.53
C VAL A 79 9.65 5.62 -1.09
N THR A 80 8.76 4.70 -1.46
CA THR A 80 7.47 5.07 -2.07
C THR A 80 6.43 4.00 -1.81
N TYR A 81 5.18 4.43 -1.61
CA TYR A 81 4.00 3.59 -1.71
C TYR A 81 3.15 4.04 -2.89
N ARG A 82 2.66 3.09 -3.70
CA ARG A 82 1.76 3.32 -4.84
C ARG A 82 0.59 2.35 -4.79
N ALA A 83 -0.57 2.82 -5.25
CA ALA A 83 -1.74 1.98 -5.48
C ALA A 83 -2.71 2.69 -6.44
N LEU A 84 -3.68 1.93 -6.92
CA LEU A 84 -4.95 2.44 -7.44
C LEU A 84 -6.04 2.13 -6.42
N VAL A 85 -6.83 3.14 -6.04
CA VAL A 85 -7.90 2.97 -5.04
C VAL A 85 -9.27 3.13 -5.66
N GLY A 86 -10.24 2.36 -5.18
CA GLY A 86 -11.63 2.53 -5.61
C GLY A 86 -12.58 1.56 -4.94
N VAL A 87 -13.87 1.72 -5.25
CA VAL A 87 -14.90 0.79 -4.79
C VAL A 87 -14.87 -0.44 -5.68
N ASP A 88 -14.79 -1.62 -5.07
CA ASP A 88 -14.76 -2.91 -5.76
C ASP A 88 -16.07 -3.14 -6.53
N ASP A 89 -15.99 -3.64 -7.76
CA ASP A 89 -17.15 -4.00 -8.58
C ASP A 89 -17.99 -5.14 -7.97
N LEU A 90 -17.47 -5.88 -6.98
CA LEU A 90 -18.27 -6.76 -6.11
C LEU A 90 -19.38 -6.02 -5.36
N ALA A 91 -19.24 -4.71 -5.15
CA ALA A 91 -20.30 -3.86 -4.63
C ALA A 91 -21.39 -3.53 -5.67
N ALA A 92 -21.29 -4.05 -6.90
CA ALA A 92 -22.25 -3.87 -8.00
C ALA A 92 -22.58 -2.40 -8.31
N GLY A 93 -21.57 -1.54 -8.28
CA GLY A 93 -21.70 -0.10 -8.53
C GLY A 93 -22.35 0.69 -7.38
N LEU A 94 -22.45 0.09 -6.19
CA LEU A 94 -23.02 0.73 -5.01
C LEU A 94 -21.93 1.14 -4.01
N GLY A 95 -22.27 2.10 -3.18
CA GLY A 95 -21.37 2.60 -2.13
C GLY A 95 -20.48 3.73 -2.61
N ALA A 96 -19.77 4.33 -1.65
CA ALA A 96 -18.80 5.38 -1.89
C ALA A 96 -17.84 5.43 -0.72
N ALA A 97 -16.60 5.82 -0.95
CA ALA A 97 -15.58 5.90 0.08
C ALA A 97 -14.63 7.07 -0.13
N VAL A 98 -13.93 7.44 0.94
CA VAL A 98 -12.75 8.30 0.88
C VAL A 98 -11.58 7.49 1.38
N PHE A 99 -10.49 7.49 0.63
CA PHE A 99 -9.26 6.79 0.94
C PHE A 99 -8.25 7.78 1.52
N SER A 100 -7.52 7.37 2.55
CA SER A 100 -6.45 8.18 3.12
C SER A 100 -5.24 7.32 3.43
N VAL A 101 -4.06 7.91 3.30
CA VAL A 101 -2.78 7.27 3.62
C VAL A 101 -2.09 8.12 4.67
N TYR A 102 -1.61 7.47 5.73
CA TYR A 102 -0.85 8.10 6.79
C TYR A 102 0.53 7.46 6.93
N GLY A 103 1.55 8.26 7.19
CA GLY A 103 2.88 7.83 7.62
C GLY A 103 3.12 8.34 9.03
N ASP A 104 3.36 7.45 9.98
CA ASP A 104 3.57 7.78 11.40
C ASP A 104 2.51 8.76 11.95
N ASP A 105 1.25 8.45 11.67
CA ASP A 105 0.05 9.25 11.98
C ASP A 105 -0.13 10.58 11.22
N TRP A 106 0.84 11.00 10.41
CA TRP A 106 0.70 12.17 9.54
C TRP A 106 0.02 11.81 8.23
N MET A 107 -1.01 12.57 7.84
CA MET A 107 -1.69 12.37 6.57
C MET A 107 -0.76 12.72 5.40
N LEU A 108 -0.45 11.73 4.57
CA LEU A 108 0.38 11.89 3.38
C LEU A 108 -0.46 12.14 2.13
N TRP A 109 -1.64 11.53 2.07
CA TRP A 109 -2.54 11.64 0.93
C TRP A 109 -3.98 11.34 1.32
N LYS A 110 -4.92 11.93 0.57
CA LYS A 110 -6.35 11.71 0.71
C LYS A 110 -7.06 11.90 -0.63
N SER A 111 -7.99 11.01 -0.95
CA SER A 111 -8.83 11.12 -2.14
C SER A 111 -9.99 12.11 -1.96
N GLU A 112 -10.61 12.51 -3.08
CA GLU A 112 -12.01 12.93 -3.05
C GLU A 112 -12.93 11.73 -2.78
N VAL A 113 -14.26 11.94 -2.76
CA VAL A 113 -15.19 10.81 -2.67
C VAL A 113 -15.14 10.00 -3.97
N VAL A 114 -14.87 8.70 -3.85
CA VAL A 114 -14.90 7.73 -4.95
C VAL A 114 -16.18 6.90 -4.83
N SER A 115 -17.00 6.87 -5.87
CA SER A 115 -18.27 6.15 -5.90
C SER A 115 -18.12 4.78 -6.57
N GLY A 116 -19.04 3.87 -6.28
CA GLY A 116 -19.17 2.62 -7.03
C GLY A 116 -19.33 2.88 -8.53
N GLY A 117 -18.50 2.20 -9.34
CA GLY A 117 -18.50 2.34 -10.80
C GLY A 117 -17.60 3.45 -11.35
N ASP A 118 -17.00 4.29 -10.50
CA ASP A 118 -15.97 5.25 -10.92
C ASP A 118 -14.67 4.52 -11.33
N GLU A 119 -13.85 5.16 -12.18
CA GLU A 119 -12.50 4.66 -12.46
C GLU A 119 -11.63 4.72 -11.19
N ALA A 120 -10.70 3.77 -11.07
CA ALA A 120 -9.76 3.75 -9.95
C ALA A 120 -8.88 5.01 -9.94
N VAL A 121 -8.64 5.55 -8.75
CA VAL A 121 -7.84 6.75 -8.54
C VAL A 121 -6.39 6.34 -8.26
N PRO A 122 -5.42 6.70 -9.13
CA PRO A 122 -4.02 6.40 -8.88
C PRO A 122 -3.45 7.32 -7.80
N MET A 123 -2.54 6.79 -6.99
CA MET A 123 -1.82 7.57 -5.98
C MET A 123 -0.37 7.12 -5.80
N SER A 124 0.45 8.02 -5.27
CA SER A 124 1.84 7.78 -4.93
C SER A 124 2.26 8.72 -3.80
N VAL A 125 2.86 8.18 -2.74
CA VAL A 125 3.38 8.98 -1.61
C VAL A 125 4.82 8.61 -1.27
N PRO A 126 5.65 9.59 -0.86
CA PRO A 126 7.00 9.30 -0.37
C PRO A 126 6.93 8.61 1.00
N LEU A 127 7.86 7.69 1.26
CA LEU A 127 7.97 6.97 2.54
C LEU A 127 9.31 7.21 3.27
N THR A 128 10.16 8.11 2.76
CA THR A 128 11.48 8.35 3.38
C THR A 128 11.31 8.79 4.83
N GLY A 129 11.86 7.99 5.76
CA GLY A 129 11.78 8.24 7.19
C GLY A 129 10.46 7.87 7.85
N VAL A 130 9.54 7.23 7.10
CA VAL A 130 8.30 6.66 7.65
C VAL A 130 8.59 5.28 8.23
N GLU A 131 8.09 5.00 9.42
CA GLU A 131 8.21 3.67 10.05
C GLU A 131 6.94 2.84 9.86
N THR A 132 5.78 3.50 9.94
CA THR A 132 4.46 2.88 9.86
C THR A 132 3.60 3.53 8.79
N LEU A 133 3.01 2.70 7.94
CA LEU A 133 2.07 3.12 6.91
C LEU A 133 0.66 2.68 7.30
N ARG A 134 -0.29 3.61 7.39
CA ARG A 134 -1.70 3.29 7.65
C ARG A 134 -2.56 3.61 6.45
N LEU A 135 -3.32 2.62 5.99
CA LEU A 135 -4.29 2.69 4.91
C LEU A 135 -5.68 2.76 5.51
N ASP A 136 -6.38 3.87 5.27
CA ASP A 136 -7.69 4.15 5.86
C ASP A 136 -8.73 4.28 4.75
N VAL A 137 -9.89 3.66 4.98
CA VAL A 137 -11.07 3.78 4.15
C VAL A 137 -12.21 4.29 5.02
N GLN A 138 -12.81 5.39 4.57
CA GLN A 138 -14.00 5.97 5.17
C GLN A 138 -15.17 5.97 4.18
N GLY A 139 -15.98 4.91 4.27
CA GLY A 139 -17.21 4.71 3.53
C GLY A 139 -18.27 5.75 3.87
N ARG A 140 -19.05 6.13 2.86
CA ARG A 140 -20.03 7.21 2.88
C ARG A 140 -21.44 6.70 2.65
N GLY A 141 -22.41 7.45 3.17
CA GLY A 141 -23.82 7.14 3.00
C GLY A 141 -24.27 5.88 3.72
N TRP A 142 -25.43 5.36 3.34
CA TRP A 142 -26.07 4.24 4.05
C TRP A 142 -25.29 2.93 3.93
N LEU A 143 -24.58 2.73 2.81
CA LEU A 143 -23.72 1.57 2.55
C LEU A 143 -22.30 1.74 3.05
N GLY A 144 -21.99 2.82 3.77
CA GLY A 144 -20.60 3.19 4.08
C GLY A 144 -19.82 2.07 4.75
N ALA A 145 -20.37 1.44 5.80
CA ALA A 145 -19.69 0.36 6.51
C ALA A 145 -19.49 -0.91 5.65
N THR A 146 -20.43 -1.21 4.75
CA THR A 146 -20.43 -2.43 3.93
C THR A 146 -19.87 -2.24 2.52
N THR A 147 -19.36 -1.04 2.21
CA THR A 147 -18.74 -0.76 0.90
C THR A 147 -17.45 -1.58 0.82
N LEU A 148 -17.29 -2.39 -0.22
CA LEU A 148 -16.02 -3.07 -0.48
C LEU A 148 -15.09 -2.10 -1.21
N ALA A 149 -13.89 -1.92 -0.67
CA ALA A 149 -12.92 -0.95 -1.14
C ALA A 149 -11.59 -1.63 -1.42
N ASP A 150 -11.03 -1.34 -2.58
CA ASP A 150 -9.83 -1.96 -3.09
C ASP A 150 -8.63 -1.01 -3.02
N TRP A 151 -7.49 -1.58 -2.64
CA TRP A 151 -6.16 -1.05 -2.89
C TRP A 151 -5.51 -1.97 -3.93
N ALA A 152 -5.71 -1.65 -5.21
CA ALA A 152 -5.24 -2.41 -6.36
C ALA A 152 -3.83 -1.99 -6.80
N ASP A 153 -3.09 -2.91 -7.43
CA ASP A 153 -1.68 -2.80 -7.80
C ASP A 153 -0.86 -2.09 -6.70
N SER A 154 -1.10 -2.55 -5.46
CA SER A 154 -0.68 -1.87 -4.24
C SER A 154 0.72 -2.34 -3.83
N GLU A 155 1.70 -1.46 -3.94
CA GLU A 155 3.13 -1.79 -3.81
C GLU A 155 3.91 -0.79 -2.98
N ILE A 156 4.72 -1.32 -2.06
CA ILE A 156 5.68 -0.57 -1.26
C ILE A 156 7.07 -0.83 -1.84
N SER A 157 7.76 0.22 -2.27
CA SER A 157 9.15 0.14 -2.71
C SER A 157 10.09 0.40 -1.54
N CYS A 158 10.94 -0.56 -1.21
CA CYS A 158 11.94 -0.43 -0.14
C CYS A 158 13.35 -0.73 -0.63
N GLU A 159 14.35 -0.15 0.03
CA GLU A 159 15.74 -0.50 -0.20
C GLU A 159 15.92 -1.99 0.04
N SER A 160 16.70 -2.66 -0.83
CA SER A 160 16.95 -4.08 -0.67
C SER A 160 17.60 -4.34 0.70
N PRO A 161 17.16 -5.36 1.45
CA PRO A 161 17.86 -5.76 2.67
C PRO A 161 19.33 -6.00 2.33
N ALA A 162 20.25 -5.38 3.07
CA ALA A 162 21.66 -5.64 2.88
C ALA A 162 21.87 -7.15 3.03
N GLY A 163 22.35 -7.80 1.97
CA GLY A 163 22.46 -9.26 1.90
C GLY A 163 23.19 -9.84 3.12
N GLY A 164 22.57 -10.85 3.73
CA GLY A 164 23.18 -11.66 4.79
C GLY A 164 24.31 -12.55 4.30
#